data_AF-A0A968RTH5-F1
#
_entry.id   AF-A0A968RTH5-F1
#
_cell.length_a   1.000
_cell.length_b   1.000
_cell.length_c   1.000
_cell.angle_alpha   90.00
_cell.angle_beta   90.00
_cell.angle_gamma   90.00
#
_symmetry.space_group_name_H-M   'P 1'
#
loop_
_entity.id
_entity.type
_entity.pdbx_description
1 polymer ?
#
loop_
_entity_poly.entity_id
_entity_poly.type
_entity_poly.pdbx_seq_one_letter_code
_entity_poly.pdbx_strand_id
1 'polypeptide(L)'
;MDVKDWYNGYSFGGKERLYNPFSLLNFMQDGYFGNYWFHTGTPTFLVERMKATDQFTIDENQYVPLLSLSSFDERLRNIKSVLFQTGYLTLKEINFEKNWCKLQYPNKEVQASLEQFLIDSYRYEHEQGGLPLVIQMSEALNSKDVEEVIAIINSVFSTIPYDLWRGASELHYHALVHLTFSLLGNYVQSEVHSSKGRCDAVVQTNTHVYALEFKLDKSAVEALEQNRAKGVIC
;
A
#
# COMPACT_ATOMS: atom_id res chain seq x y z
N MET A 1 1.82 -11.15 14.93
CA MET A 1 1.76 -9.68 14.88
C MET A 1 2.27 -9.14 16.21
N ASP A 2 3.13 -8.13 16.22
CA ASP A 2 3.70 -7.51 17.42
C ASP A 2 3.09 -6.11 17.62
N VAL A 3 2.76 -5.76 18.88
CA VAL A 3 2.26 -4.43 19.30
C VAL A 3 3.22 -3.33 18.86
N LYS A 4 4.54 -3.60 18.92
CA LYS A 4 5.54 -2.63 18.47
C LYS A 4 5.42 -2.35 16.97
N ASP A 5 5.36 -3.39 16.15
CA ASP A 5 5.28 -3.23 14.69
C ASP A 5 3.97 -2.57 14.24
N TRP A 6 2.89 -2.82 14.97
CA TRP A 6 1.57 -2.36 14.59
C TRP A 6 1.23 -0.96 15.10
N TYR A 7 1.66 -0.60 16.32
CA TYR A 7 1.27 0.66 16.97
C TYR A 7 2.43 1.62 17.30
N ASN A 8 3.70 1.23 17.14
CA ASN A 8 4.87 2.09 17.43
C ASN A 8 5.55 2.60 16.17
N GLY A 9 6.02 3.85 16.20
CA GLY A 9 7.08 4.28 15.29
C GLY A 9 7.09 5.76 14.91
N TYR A 10 6.21 6.58 15.49
CA TYR A 10 6.30 8.02 15.36
C TYR A 10 7.62 8.54 15.93
N SER A 11 8.30 9.39 15.17
CA SER A 11 9.53 10.04 15.59
C SER A 11 9.57 11.50 15.17
N PHE A 12 10.02 12.35 16.09
CA PHE A 12 10.25 13.77 15.86
C PHE A 12 11.74 14.12 15.70
N GLY A 13 12.64 13.16 15.98
CA GLY A 13 14.09 13.32 15.86
C GLY A 13 14.77 12.24 14.99
N GLY A 14 14.00 11.32 14.40
CA GLY A 14 14.48 10.17 13.63
C GLY A 14 15.04 9.02 14.48
N LYS A 15 15.27 9.22 15.78
CA LYS A 15 15.87 8.22 16.68
C LYS A 15 14.82 7.55 17.56
N GLU A 16 14.20 8.31 18.46
CA GLU A 16 13.21 7.80 19.39
C GLU A 16 11.91 7.51 18.67
N ARG A 17 11.26 6.41 19.05
CA ARG A 17 10.00 5.93 18.46
C ARG A 17 8.93 5.88 19.53
N LEU A 18 7.77 6.45 19.23
CA LEU A 18 6.64 6.59 20.12
C LEU A 18 5.44 5.81 19.59
N TYR A 19 4.73 5.19 20.53
CA TYR A 19 3.44 4.58 20.26
C TYR A 19 2.39 5.64 19.95
N ASN A 20 1.47 5.32 19.05
CA ASN A 20 0.22 6.05 18.98
C ASN A 20 -0.59 5.78 20.26
N PRO A 21 -0.80 6.77 21.14
CA PRO A 21 -1.47 6.53 22.41
C PRO A 21 -2.94 6.14 22.22
N PHE A 22 -3.61 6.66 21.19
CA PHE A 22 -5.00 6.32 20.91
C PHE A 22 -5.11 4.86 20.46
N SER A 23 -4.31 4.44 19.49
CA SER A 23 -4.33 3.05 19.00
C SER A 23 -3.95 2.06 20.09
N LEU A 24 -2.96 2.39 20.92
CA LEU A 24 -2.55 1.52 22.03
C LEU A 24 -3.63 1.39 23.10
N LEU A 25 -4.32 2.48 23.45
CA LEU A 25 -5.42 2.46 24.43
C LEU A 25 -6.60 1.62 23.92
N ASN A 26 -6.98 1.77 22.65
CA ASN A 26 -8.05 0.96 22.05
C ASN A 26 -7.66 -0.53 22.00
N PHE A 27 -6.42 -0.84 21.61
CA PHE A 27 -5.90 -2.21 21.66
C PHE A 27 -5.99 -2.81 23.09
N MET A 28 -5.60 -2.05 24.12
CA MET A 28 -5.69 -2.50 25.51
C MET A 28 -7.15 -2.69 25.98
N GLN A 29 -8.06 -1.86 25.47
CA GLN A 29 -9.48 -1.94 25.80
C GLN A 29 -10.16 -3.14 25.12
N ASP A 30 -9.89 -3.35 23.83
CA ASP A 30 -10.55 -4.35 23.00
C ASP A 30 -9.92 -5.74 23.15
N GLY A 31 -8.61 -5.80 23.43
CA GLY A 31 -7.86 -7.04 23.64
C GLY A 31 -7.46 -7.77 22.36
N TYR A 32 -7.59 -7.15 21.18
CA TYR A 32 -7.18 -7.72 19.89
C TYR A 32 -6.56 -6.64 18.99
N PHE A 33 -5.75 -7.07 18.01
CA PHE A 33 -5.18 -6.16 17.01
C PHE A 33 -6.27 -5.61 16.10
N GLY A 34 -6.40 -4.30 16.07
CA GLY A 34 -7.30 -3.56 15.20
C GLY A 34 -6.61 -2.40 14.48
N ASN A 35 -7.32 -1.86 13.49
CA ASN A 35 -6.97 -0.57 12.90
C ASN A 35 -7.80 0.52 13.58
N TYR A 36 -7.16 1.29 14.45
CA TYR A 36 -7.74 2.38 15.23
C TYR A 36 -7.32 3.76 14.70
N TRP A 37 -6.54 3.80 13.62
CA TRP A 37 -6.13 5.04 13.00
C TRP A 37 -7.32 5.69 12.28
N PHE A 38 -7.95 6.65 12.96
CA PHE A 38 -9.11 7.38 12.46
C PHE A 38 -8.78 8.86 12.29
N HIS A 39 -8.91 9.38 11.07
CA HIS A 39 -8.83 10.82 10.78
C HIS A 39 -10.17 11.31 10.23
N THR A 40 -10.96 11.99 11.06
CA THR A 40 -12.30 12.53 10.72
C THR A 40 -12.32 13.60 9.62
N GLY A 41 -11.18 14.05 9.11
CA GLY A 41 -11.13 15.17 8.16
C GLY A 41 -10.02 15.15 7.12
N THR A 42 -9.34 14.01 6.93
CA THR A 42 -8.12 13.94 6.11
C THR A 42 -8.06 12.90 4.98
N PRO A 43 -8.90 11.84 4.92
CA PRO A 43 -8.78 10.82 3.87
C PRO A 43 -9.05 11.37 2.47
N THR A 44 -10.19 12.03 2.24
CA THR A 44 -10.66 12.37 0.88
C THR A 44 -9.72 13.33 0.17
N PHE A 45 -9.39 14.46 0.78
CA PHE A 45 -8.46 15.44 0.19
C PHE A 45 -7.08 14.85 -0.10
N LEU A 46 -6.54 14.05 0.84
CA LEU A 46 -5.23 13.44 0.70
C LEU A 46 -5.21 12.45 -0.47
N VAL A 47 -6.22 11.59 -0.52
CA VAL A 47 -6.38 10.57 -1.55
C VAL A 47 -6.58 11.20 -2.92
N GLU A 48 -7.43 12.22 -3.04
CA GLU A 48 -7.61 12.98 -4.28
C GLU A 48 -6.29 13.60 -4.77
N ARG A 49 -5.48 14.14 -3.84
CA ARG A 49 -4.16 14.70 -4.17
C ARG A 49 -3.16 13.64 -4.60
N MET A 50 -3.14 12.48 -3.95
CA MET A 50 -2.29 11.34 -4.34
C MET A 50 -2.66 10.84 -5.74
N LYS A 51 -3.95 10.69 -6.02
CA LYS A 51 -4.47 10.33 -7.34
C LYS A 51 -4.12 11.34 -8.41
N ALA A 52 -4.32 12.63 -8.13
CA ALA A 52 -4.03 13.70 -9.10
C ALA A 52 -2.54 13.87 -9.42
N THR A 53 -1.66 13.28 -8.60
CA THR A 53 -0.20 13.33 -8.78
C THR A 53 0.42 11.97 -9.09
N ASP A 54 -0.41 10.96 -9.35
CA ASP A 54 0.00 9.58 -9.67
C ASP A 54 0.94 8.95 -8.61
N GLN A 55 0.80 9.38 -7.36
CA GLN A 55 1.67 9.00 -6.24
C GLN A 55 0.91 8.10 -5.26
N PHE A 56 0.75 6.83 -5.61
CA PHE A 56 0.16 5.79 -4.76
C PHE A 56 1.21 4.96 -3.99
N THR A 57 2.50 5.24 -4.18
CA THR A 57 3.61 4.63 -3.46
C THR A 57 4.50 5.68 -2.80
N ILE A 58 5.16 5.31 -1.70
CA ILE A 58 6.08 6.18 -0.97
C ILE A 58 7.49 5.60 -1.03
N ASP A 59 8.40 6.29 -1.74
CA ASP A 59 9.83 5.95 -1.68
C ASP A 59 10.46 6.50 -0.40
N GLU A 60 10.66 5.66 0.61
CA GLU A 60 11.24 6.07 1.90
C GLU A 60 12.73 6.46 1.83
N ASN A 61 13.41 6.20 0.71
CA ASN A 61 14.82 6.53 0.53
C ASN A 61 15.05 7.92 -0.07
N GLN A 62 14.00 8.55 -0.58
CA GLN A 62 14.07 9.89 -1.16
C GLN A 62 14.36 10.95 -0.09
N TYR A 63 15.34 11.81 -0.36
CA TYR A 63 15.62 13.00 0.44
C TYR A 63 14.53 14.07 0.27
N VAL A 64 14.07 14.63 1.39
CA VAL A 64 13.09 15.71 1.46
C VAL A 64 13.72 16.93 2.14
N PRO A 65 13.74 18.12 1.50
CA PRO A 65 14.26 19.33 2.13
C PRO A 65 13.46 19.69 3.39
N LEU A 66 14.12 20.03 4.49
CA LEU A 66 13.42 20.36 5.76
C LEU A 66 12.44 21.54 5.60
N LEU A 67 12.80 22.54 4.80
CA LEU A 67 11.96 23.70 4.49
C LEU A 67 10.60 23.31 3.90
N SER A 68 10.52 22.18 3.18
CA SER A 68 9.27 21.69 2.57
C SER A 68 8.29 21.13 3.59
N LEU A 69 8.74 20.75 4.80
CA LEU A 69 7.86 20.30 5.88
C LEU A 69 7.17 21.47 6.60
N SER A 70 7.82 22.63 6.60
CA SER A 70 7.34 23.87 7.24
C SER A 70 6.60 24.82 6.29
N SER A 71 6.60 24.57 4.97
CA SER A 71 6.03 25.51 4.01
C SER A 71 4.50 25.43 3.98
N PHE A 72 3.84 26.58 4.15
CA PHE A 72 2.40 26.73 3.95
C PHE A 72 2.00 26.95 2.47
N ASP A 73 2.96 27.16 1.56
CA ASP A 73 2.68 27.37 0.13
C ASP A 73 2.17 26.09 -0.53
N GLU A 74 0.91 26.11 -0.97
CA GLU A 74 0.21 24.97 -1.55
C GLU A 74 0.89 24.39 -2.79
N ARG A 75 1.66 25.23 -3.52
CA ARG A 75 2.39 24.88 -4.73
C ARG A 75 3.71 24.15 -4.44
N LEU A 76 4.25 24.33 -3.23
CA LEU A 76 5.47 23.66 -2.75
C LEU A 76 5.17 22.44 -1.88
N ARG A 77 3.90 22.21 -1.51
CA ARG A 77 3.46 21.02 -0.76
C ARG A 77 3.57 19.78 -1.65
N ASN A 78 4.76 19.19 -1.69
CA ASN A 78 4.96 17.80 -2.09
C ASN A 78 4.01 16.91 -1.25
N ILE A 79 3.44 15.86 -1.84
CA ILE A 79 2.56 14.93 -1.13
C ILE A 79 3.18 14.41 0.17
N LYS A 80 4.50 14.20 0.20
CA LYS A 80 5.22 13.74 1.38
C LYS A 80 5.15 14.72 2.55
N SER A 81 5.20 16.02 2.27
CA SER A 81 5.01 17.05 3.30
C SER A 81 3.58 17.02 3.84
N VAL A 82 2.59 16.84 2.96
CA VAL A 82 1.18 16.74 3.36
C VAL A 82 0.99 15.50 4.23
N LEU A 83 1.47 14.33 3.78
CA LEU A 83 1.41 13.07 4.52
C LEU A 83 2.11 13.16 5.89
N PHE A 84 3.24 13.86 5.98
CA PHE A 84 3.92 14.10 7.26
C PHE A 84 3.08 14.99 8.19
N GLN A 85 2.55 16.10 7.68
CA GLN A 85 1.72 17.03 8.45
C GLN A 85 0.39 16.41 8.92
N THR A 86 -0.12 15.44 8.16
CA THR A 86 -1.36 14.72 8.47
C THR A 86 -1.13 13.43 9.27
N GLY A 87 0.11 13.13 9.65
CA GLY A 87 0.43 11.99 10.52
C GLY A 87 0.56 10.64 9.82
N TYR A 88 0.46 10.58 8.50
CA TYR A 88 0.66 9.37 7.71
C TYR A 88 2.14 9.03 7.48
N LEU A 89 3.02 10.02 7.54
CA LEU A 89 4.47 9.82 7.53
C LEU A 89 5.12 10.41 8.77
N THR A 90 6.27 9.88 9.13
CA THR A 90 7.10 10.33 10.24
C THR A 90 8.57 10.38 9.84
N LEU A 91 9.42 11.00 10.68
CA LEU A 91 10.84 11.10 10.38
C LEU A 91 11.51 9.72 10.46
N LYS A 92 12.12 9.30 9.37
CA LYS A 92 13.03 8.15 9.31
C LYS A 92 14.43 8.57 9.74
N GLU A 93 14.92 9.62 9.10
CA GLU A 93 16.26 10.17 9.25
C GLU A 93 16.19 11.68 9.09
N ILE A 94 17.04 12.43 9.80
CA ILE A 94 17.12 13.88 9.71
C ILE A 94 18.56 14.36 9.80
N ASN A 95 18.90 15.34 8.97
CA ASN A 95 20.19 16.03 9.01
C ASN A 95 19.96 17.54 8.95
N PHE A 96 20.11 18.20 10.09
CA PHE A 96 19.92 19.65 10.23
C PHE A 96 21.01 20.45 9.51
N GLU A 97 22.27 20.00 9.54
CA GLU A 97 23.40 20.70 8.89
C GLU A 97 23.22 20.78 7.37
N LYS A 98 22.73 19.70 6.76
CA LYS A 98 22.49 19.57 5.32
C LYS A 98 21.04 19.87 4.91
N ASN A 99 20.20 20.28 5.85
CA ASN A 99 18.80 20.66 5.63
C ASN A 99 17.92 19.62 4.90
N TRP A 100 18.06 18.34 5.21
CA TRP A 100 17.21 17.29 4.65
C TRP A 100 16.72 16.27 5.69
N CYS A 101 15.67 15.55 5.33
CA CYS A 101 15.15 14.40 6.05
C CYS A 101 14.74 13.27 5.08
N LYS A 102 14.49 12.09 5.63
CA LYS A 102 13.76 11.00 4.98
C LYS A 102 12.51 10.71 5.80
N LEU A 103 11.45 10.30 5.11
CA LEU A 103 10.16 10.02 5.69
C LEU A 103 9.78 8.56 5.46
N GLN A 104 9.04 7.99 6.41
CA GLN A 104 8.51 6.62 6.34
C GLN A 104 7.13 6.55 7.00
N TYR A 105 6.42 5.45 6.77
CA TYR A 105 5.24 5.15 7.59
C TYR A 105 5.65 4.97 9.06
N PRO A 106 4.86 5.47 10.02
CA PRO A 106 5.18 5.26 11.43
C PRO A 106 5.04 3.80 11.82
N ASN A 107 4.00 3.11 11.37
CA ASN A 107 3.70 1.72 11.71
C ASN A 107 2.78 1.08 10.66
N LYS A 108 2.53 -0.24 10.80
CA LYS A 108 1.65 -0.98 9.88
C LYS A 108 0.20 -0.51 9.90
N GLU A 109 -0.32 -0.11 11.06
CA GLU A 109 -1.69 0.40 11.18
C GLU A 109 -1.93 1.60 10.25
N VAL A 110 -1.05 2.59 10.32
CA VAL A 110 -1.17 3.84 9.55
C VAL A 110 -0.96 3.60 8.06
N GLN A 111 -0.02 2.72 7.70
CA GLN A 111 0.18 2.28 6.31
C GLN A 111 -1.09 1.61 5.77
N ALA A 112 -1.61 0.61 6.49
CA ALA A 112 -2.80 -0.13 6.10
C ALA A 112 -4.02 0.80 5.95
N SER A 113 -4.18 1.80 6.82
CA SER A 113 -5.27 2.77 6.68
C SER A 113 -5.16 3.60 5.41
N LEU A 114 -3.96 4.12 5.09
CA LEU A 114 -3.77 4.91 3.88
C LEU A 114 -4.01 4.09 2.62
N GLU A 115 -3.44 2.89 2.57
CA GLU A 115 -3.62 1.95 1.46
C GLU A 115 -5.09 1.57 1.29
N GLN A 116 -5.81 1.31 2.38
CA GLN A 116 -7.24 1.05 2.35
C GLN A 116 -8.02 2.21 1.72
N PHE A 117 -7.77 3.44 2.17
CA PHE A 117 -8.43 4.63 1.61
C PHE A 117 -8.07 4.84 0.13
N LEU A 118 -6.84 4.55 -0.27
CA LEU A 118 -6.43 4.61 -1.66
C LEU A 118 -7.18 3.54 -2.48
N ILE A 119 -7.14 2.26 -2.10
CA ILE A 119 -7.86 1.19 -2.83
C ILE A 119 -9.32 1.55 -3.02
N ASP A 120 -10.01 1.97 -1.95
CA ASP A 120 -11.43 2.31 -2.00
C ASP A 120 -11.72 3.47 -2.95
N SER A 121 -10.77 4.40 -3.13
CA SER A 121 -10.90 5.51 -4.07
C SER A 121 -10.58 5.16 -5.53
N TYR A 122 -9.81 4.09 -5.77
CA TYR A 122 -9.50 3.59 -7.12
C TYR A 122 -10.58 2.63 -7.62
N ARG A 123 -11.43 2.09 -6.73
CA ARG A 123 -12.56 1.23 -7.08
C ARG A 123 -13.80 2.07 -7.42
N TYR A 124 -14.52 1.66 -8.47
CA TYR A 124 -15.73 2.34 -8.93
C TYR A 124 -17.00 1.87 -8.22
N GLU A 125 -16.99 0.67 -7.64
CA GLU A 125 -18.12 0.11 -6.88
C GLU A 125 -17.78 0.11 -5.38
N HIS A 126 -18.61 0.80 -4.59
CA HIS A 126 -18.43 1.01 -3.15
C HIS A 126 -19.02 -0.12 -2.27
N GLU A 127 -19.56 -1.19 -2.86
CA GLU A 127 -20.40 -2.15 -2.11
C GLU A 127 -19.61 -3.07 -1.16
N GLN A 128 -18.31 -3.28 -1.38
CA GLN A 128 -17.43 -3.97 -0.44
C GLN A 128 -16.09 -3.24 -0.34
N GLY A 129 -15.66 -2.82 0.85
CA GLY A 129 -14.35 -2.19 1.05
C GLY A 129 -13.18 -3.09 0.62
N GLY A 130 -12.03 -2.50 0.30
CA GLY A 130 -10.79 -3.25 0.00
C GLY A 130 -10.32 -4.23 1.10
N LEU A 131 -10.59 -3.92 2.37
CA LEU A 131 -10.11 -4.70 3.51
C LEU A 131 -10.72 -6.12 3.57
N PRO A 132 -12.06 -6.29 3.47
CA PRO A 132 -12.67 -7.61 3.31
C PRO A 132 -12.03 -8.48 2.23
N LEU A 133 -11.75 -7.93 1.04
CA LEU A 133 -11.17 -8.68 -0.07
C LEU A 133 -9.75 -9.16 0.23
N VAL A 134 -8.93 -8.30 0.84
CA VAL A 134 -7.56 -8.68 1.23
C VAL A 134 -7.54 -9.75 2.32
N ILE A 135 -8.47 -9.71 3.27
CA ILE A 135 -8.61 -10.75 4.30
C ILE A 135 -9.01 -12.07 3.66
N GLN A 136 -10.03 -12.08 2.80
CA GLN A 136 -10.45 -13.28 2.06
C GLN A 136 -9.31 -13.85 1.21
N MET A 137 -8.54 -12.98 0.54
CA MET A 137 -7.39 -13.38 -0.26
C MET A 137 -6.30 -14.04 0.60
N SER A 138 -6.01 -13.48 1.77
CA SER A 138 -5.08 -14.07 2.74
C SER A 138 -5.57 -15.46 3.21
N GLU A 139 -6.85 -15.63 3.50
CA GLU A 139 -7.42 -16.92 3.90
C GLU A 139 -7.31 -17.96 2.76
N ALA A 140 -7.68 -17.58 1.53
CA ALA A 140 -7.57 -18.42 0.34
C ALA A 140 -6.12 -18.86 0.04
N LEU A 141 -5.15 -17.94 0.16
CA LEU A 141 -3.72 -18.26 0.03
C LEU A 141 -3.24 -19.26 1.09
N ASN A 142 -3.75 -19.16 2.32
CA ASN A 142 -3.39 -20.08 3.40
C ASN A 142 -4.05 -21.46 3.25
N SER A 143 -5.27 -21.53 2.70
CA SER A 143 -5.97 -22.79 2.40
C SER A 143 -5.54 -23.44 1.07
N LYS A 144 -4.75 -22.72 0.26
CA LYS A 144 -4.34 -23.08 -1.11
C LYS A 144 -5.51 -23.14 -2.10
N ASP A 145 -6.54 -22.34 -1.85
CA ASP A 145 -7.66 -22.16 -2.76
C ASP A 145 -7.28 -21.14 -3.84
N VAL A 146 -6.60 -21.63 -4.88
CA VAL A 146 -6.07 -20.77 -5.96
C VAL A 146 -7.21 -20.21 -6.80
N GLU A 147 -8.28 -20.97 -6.99
CA GLU A 147 -9.49 -20.55 -7.68
C GLU A 147 -10.12 -19.32 -7.02
N GLU A 148 -10.23 -19.33 -5.69
CA GLU A 148 -10.75 -18.19 -4.92
C GLU A 148 -9.80 -16.97 -5.00
N VAL A 149 -8.48 -17.18 -4.91
CA VAL A 149 -7.49 -16.10 -5.10
C VAL A 149 -7.67 -15.42 -6.46
N ILE A 150 -7.84 -16.21 -7.53
CA ILE A 150 -8.08 -15.68 -8.89
C ILE A 150 -9.42 -14.94 -8.96
N ALA A 151 -10.48 -15.48 -8.34
CA ALA A 151 -11.79 -14.82 -8.31
C ALA A 151 -11.73 -13.46 -7.61
N ILE A 152 -11.05 -13.36 -6.47
CA ILE A 152 -10.87 -12.10 -5.73
C ILE A 152 -10.08 -11.10 -6.57
N ILE A 153 -8.94 -11.50 -7.14
CA ILE A 153 -8.14 -10.63 -8.02
C ILE A 153 -8.98 -10.11 -9.19
N ASN A 154 -9.74 -10.98 -9.85
CA ASN A 154 -10.62 -10.60 -10.95
C ASN A 154 -11.72 -9.63 -10.51
N SER A 155 -12.27 -9.80 -9.29
CA SER A 155 -13.27 -8.89 -8.74
C SER A 155 -12.70 -7.49 -8.45
N VAL A 156 -11.43 -7.38 -8.04
CA VAL A 156 -10.76 -6.09 -7.88
C VAL A 156 -10.63 -5.41 -9.25
N PHE A 157 -10.25 -6.15 -10.29
CA PHE A 157 -10.07 -5.61 -11.64
C PHE A 157 -11.37 -5.33 -12.40
N SER A 158 -12.45 -6.06 -12.14
CA SER A 158 -13.75 -5.82 -12.79
C SER A 158 -14.31 -4.44 -12.47
N THR A 159 -13.83 -3.81 -11.40
CA THR A 159 -14.19 -2.43 -11.06
C THR A 159 -13.57 -1.37 -11.99
N ILE A 160 -12.65 -1.72 -12.89
CA ILE A 160 -12.02 -0.77 -13.83
C ILE A 160 -12.93 -0.58 -15.06
N PRO A 161 -13.50 0.62 -15.32
CA PRO A 161 -14.36 0.85 -16.47
C PRO A 161 -13.64 0.62 -17.80
N TYR A 162 -14.34 0.00 -18.75
CA TYR A 162 -13.83 -0.32 -20.09
C TYR A 162 -13.31 0.90 -20.87
N ASP A 163 -13.75 2.11 -20.53
CA ASP A 163 -13.25 3.34 -21.18
C ASP A 163 -11.89 3.80 -20.64
N LEU A 164 -11.54 3.47 -19.38
CA LEU A 164 -10.18 3.71 -18.85
C LEU A 164 -9.16 2.76 -19.48
N TRP A 165 -9.58 1.56 -19.87
CA TRP A 165 -8.76 0.55 -20.56
C TRP A 165 -8.03 1.07 -21.80
N ARG A 166 -8.55 2.12 -22.47
CA ARG A 166 -8.04 2.59 -23.77
C ARG A 166 -7.06 3.77 -23.73
N GLY A 167 -6.71 4.32 -22.57
CA GLY A 167 -5.78 5.47 -22.55
C GLY A 167 -5.21 5.94 -21.20
N ALA A 168 -5.76 5.50 -20.07
CA ALA A 168 -5.28 5.85 -18.72
C ALA A 168 -5.07 4.61 -17.81
N SER A 169 -5.18 3.40 -18.38
CA SER A 169 -5.40 2.15 -17.64
C SER A 169 -4.19 1.55 -16.97
N GLU A 170 -3.01 1.68 -17.55
CA GLU A 170 -1.85 0.93 -17.04
C GLU A 170 -1.47 1.42 -15.64
N LEU A 171 -1.46 2.73 -15.42
CA LEU A 171 -1.15 3.31 -14.11
C LEU A 171 -2.23 2.96 -13.07
N HIS A 172 -3.51 3.06 -13.44
CA HIS A 172 -4.63 2.73 -12.54
C HIS A 172 -4.61 1.24 -12.16
N TYR A 173 -4.27 0.39 -13.12
CA TYR A 173 -4.05 -1.04 -12.90
C TYR A 173 -2.88 -1.30 -11.96
N HIS A 174 -1.71 -0.72 -12.27
CA HIS A 174 -0.52 -0.83 -11.43
C HIS A 174 -0.79 -0.34 -10.01
N ALA A 175 -1.56 0.73 -9.85
CA ALA A 175 -1.99 1.22 -8.54
C ALA A 175 -2.85 0.21 -7.80
N LEU A 176 -3.89 -0.36 -8.43
CA LEU A 176 -4.76 -1.36 -7.80
C LEU A 176 -3.99 -2.63 -7.41
N VAL A 177 -3.12 -3.15 -8.30
CA VAL A 177 -2.26 -4.30 -7.99
C VAL A 177 -1.38 -3.96 -6.80
N HIS A 178 -0.60 -2.87 -6.90
CA HIS A 178 0.36 -2.52 -5.88
C HIS A 178 -0.31 -2.32 -4.53
N LEU A 179 -1.39 -1.56 -4.47
CA LEU A 179 -2.10 -1.29 -3.22
C LEU A 179 -2.72 -2.57 -2.64
N THR A 180 -3.33 -3.43 -3.46
CA THR A 180 -3.92 -4.70 -3.01
C THR A 180 -2.88 -5.60 -2.35
N PHE A 181 -1.73 -5.79 -3.01
CA PHE A 181 -0.67 -6.66 -2.51
C PHE A 181 0.16 -6.03 -1.39
N SER A 182 0.28 -4.70 -1.35
CA SER A 182 0.88 -3.99 -0.21
C SER A 182 0.01 -4.13 1.03
N LEU A 183 -1.31 -3.94 0.89
CA LEU A 183 -2.27 -4.15 1.99
C LEU A 183 -2.28 -5.61 2.45
N LEU A 184 -2.19 -6.57 1.52
CA LEU A 184 -2.03 -8.01 1.80
C LEU A 184 -0.76 -8.30 2.60
N GLY A 185 0.30 -7.52 2.41
CA GLY A 185 1.56 -7.54 3.17
C GLY A 185 1.40 -7.40 4.69
N ASN A 186 0.25 -6.87 5.14
CA ASN A 186 -0.09 -6.79 6.56
C ASN A 186 -0.53 -8.14 7.17
N TYR A 187 -0.99 -9.08 6.33
CA TYR A 187 -1.56 -10.37 6.74
C TYR A 187 -0.66 -11.55 6.38
N VAL A 188 -0.03 -11.50 5.21
CA VAL A 188 0.93 -12.50 4.71
C VAL A 188 2.14 -11.78 4.12
N GLN A 189 3.31 -12.44 4.07
CA GLN A 189 4.49 -11.80 3.48
C GLN A 189 4.24 -11.62 1.98
N SER A 190 4.20 -10.38 1.51
CA SER A 190 3.86 -10.04 0.13
C SER A 190 4.83 -8.97 -0.38
N GLU A 191 5.40 -9.19 -1.56
CA GLU A 191 6.33 -8.28 -2.22
C GLU A 191 5.87 -8.02 -3.66
N VAL A 192 5.76 -6.74 -4.02
CA VAL A 192 5.37 -6.29 -5.37
C VAL A 192 6.56 -5.64 -6.06
N HIS A 193 6.83 -6.04 -7.30
CA HIS A 193 7.96 -5.54 -8.08
C HIS A 193 7.45 -4.62 -9.19
N SER A 194 7.93 -3.37 -9.24
CA SER A 194 7.43 -2.36 -10.18
C SER A 194 8.23 -2.23 -11.48
N SER A 195 9.40 -2.87 -11.62
CA SER A 195 10.21 -2.65 -12.84
C SER A 195 11.32 -3.64 -13.17
N LYS A 196 11.82 -4.50 -12.27
CA LYS A 196 12.93 -5.44 -12.59
C LYS A 196 12.94 -6.71 -11.71
N GLY A 197 11.87 -7.49 -11.73
CA GLY A 197 11.77 -8.79 -11.04
C GLY A 197 11.43 -9.93 -12.01
N ARG A 198 11.63 -11.19 -11.60
CA ARG A 198 11.22 -12.36 -12.39
C ARG A 198 9.69 -12.48 -12.49
N CYS A 199 8.94 -12.04 -11.47
CA CYS A 199 7.47 -12.03 -11.40
C CYS A 199 6.96 -10.69 -10.85
N ASP A 200 5.72 -10.31 -11.18
CA ASP A 200 5.12 -9.04 -10.77
C ASP A 200 4.83 -8.96 -9.26
N ALA A 201 4.37 -10.06 -8.64
CA ALA A 201 4.22 -10.16 -7.19
C ALA A 201 4.62 -11.54 -6.65
N VAL A 202 5.14 -11.57 -5.43
CA VAL A 202 5.45 -12.80 -4.70
C VAL A 202 4.75 -12.76 -3.35
N VAL A 203 3.97 -13.80 -3.06
CA VAL A 203 3.30 -13.94 -1.77
C VAL A 203 3.78 -15.21 -1.09
N GLN A 204 4.31 -15.08 0.12
CA GLN A 204 4.77 -16.16 0.96
C GLN A 204 3.85 -16.31 2.17
N THR A 205 3.21 -17.47 2.27
CA THR A 205 2.51 -17.91 3.47
C THR A 205 3.46 -18.73 4.35
N ASN A 206 2.97 -19.20 5.49
CA ASN A 206 3.74 -20.10 6.36
C ASN A 206 4.10 -21.44 5.69
N THR A 207 3.42 -21.79 4.59
CA THR A 207 3.52 -23.12 3.98
C THR A 207 3.86 -23.11 2.49
N HIS A 208 3.57 -22.03 1.76
CA HIS A 208 3.73 -21.96 0.30
C HIS A 208 4.25 -20.59 -0.14
N VAL A 209 4.87 -20.58 -1.31
CA VAL A 209 5.26 -19.37 -2.03
C VAL A 209 4.48 -19.34 -3.35
N TYR A 210 3.78 -18.25 -3.57
CA TYR A 210 3.02 -17.96 -4.79
C TYR A 210 3.77 -16.91 -5.59
N ALA A 211 4.07 -17.23 -6.84
CA ALA A 211 4.59 -16.29 -7.82
C ALA A 211 3.44 -15.89 -8.74
N LEU A 212 3.14 -14.60 -8.81
CA LEU A 212 1.99 -14.06 -9.52
C LEU A 212 2.47 -13.17 -10.66
N GLU A 213 1.88 -13.39 -11.84
CA GLU A 213 2.13 -12.63 -13.05
C GLU A 213 0.81 -12.04 -13.54
N PHE A 214 0.82 -10.75 -13.82
CA PHE A 214 -0.33 -9.97 -14.22
C PHE A 214 -0.26 -9.69 -15.72
N LYS A 215 -1.37 -9.94 -16.42
CA LYS A 215 -1.51 -9.70 -17.87
C LYS A 215 -2.85 -9.05 -18.14
N LEU A 216 -2.82 -7.85 -18.71
CA LEU A 216 -4.00 -7.06 -19.04
C LEU A 216 -4.63 -7.48 -20.37
N ASP A 217 -3.80 -7.85 -21.35
CA ASP A 217 -4.17 -7.89 -22.77
C ASP A 217 -3.81 -9.21 -23.47
N LYS A 218 -3.46 -10.25 -22.70
CA LYS A 218 -3.14 -11.59 -23.21
C LYS A 218 -3.77 -12.69 -22.36
N SER A 219 -4.04 -13.82 -23.00
CA SER A 219 -4.52 -15.00 -22.27
C SER A 219 -3.42 -15.56 -21.35
N ALA A 220 -3.81 -16.14 -20.21
CA ALA A 220 -2.89 -16.79 -19.28
C ALA A 220 -2.06 -17.91 -19.96
N VAL A 221 -2.63 -18.57 -20.97
CA VAL A 221 -1.98 -19.65 -21.73
C VAL A 221 -0.82 -19.11 -22.57
N GLU A 222 -1.02 -18.02 -23.31
CA GLU A 222 0.03 -17.39 -24.13
C GLU A 222 1.17 -16.82 -23.27
N ALA A 223 0.87 -16.35 -22.06
CA ALA A 223 1.87 -15.82 -21.13
C ALA A 223 2.78 -16.92 -20.56
N LEU A 224 2.20 -18.06 -20.16
CA LEU A 224 2.96 -19.20 -19.63
C LEU A 224 3.93 -19.80 -20.67
N GLU A 225 3.52 -19.85 -21.94
CA GLU A 225 4.41 -20.31 -23.02
C GLU A 225 5.58 -19.33 -23.25
N GLN A 226 5.32 -18.01 -23.18
CA GLN A 226 6.35 -16.99 -23.34
C GLN A 226 7.37 -16.98 -22.19
N ASN A 227 6.93 -17.17 -20.95
CA ASN A 227 7.79 -17.19 -19.76
C ASN A 227 8.73 -18.41 -19.78
N ARG A 228 8.19 -19.60 -20.11
CA ARG A 228 8.98 -20.81 -20.31
C ARG A 228 10.02 -20.64 -21.42
N ALA A 229 9.65 -20.00 -22.54
CA ALA A 229 10.57 -19.76 -23.66
C ALA A 229 11.69 -18.75 -23.31
N LYS A 230 11.45 -17.81 -22.39
CA LYS A 230 12.44 -16.83 -21.92
C LYS A 230 13.29 -17.33 -20.74
N GLY A 231 13.06 -18.55 -20.25
CA GLY A 231 13.74 -19.08 -19.05
C GLY A 231 13.36 -18.32 -17.76
N VAL A 232 12.24 -17.62 -17.78
CA VAL A 232 11.68 -16.92 -16.61
C VAL A 232 10.74 -17.90 -15.92
N ILE A 233 11.04 -18.24 -14.67
CA ILE A 233 10.18 -19.12 -13.85
C ILE A 233 9.21 -18.23 -13.08
N CYS A 234 8.03 -18.06 -13.67
CA CYS A 234 6.72 -17.86 -13.03
C CYS A 234 5.77 -18.76 -13.86
#